data_AF-A0A7S4DAB2-F1
#
_entry.id   AF-A0A7S4DAB2-F1
#
_cell.length_a   1.000
_cell.length_b   1.000
_cell.length_c   1.000
_cell.angle_alpha   90.00
_cell.angle_beta   90.00
_cell.angle_gamma   90.00
#
_symmetry.space_group_name_H-M   'P 1'
#
loop_
_entity.id
_entity.type
_entity.pdbx_description
1 polymer ?
#
loop_
_entity_poly.entity_id
_entity_poly.type
_entity_poly.pdbx_seq_one_letter_code
_entity_poly.pdbx_strand_id
1 'polypeptide(L)'
;KKKKSQLASAATFTPNVAGDEEKGTGTAGAAFITANNDPPDLVKPVSLTGDGSSRQASPYQHVAFLSHCKRDAGTAALHLKEVLTKHGLNKCEKLGTEGAIFLDSDDLHDLSQLLHEVERSKNMIVVLSKNYLSRPWCLLELWKAFSAGVNIVPVLLKQAGHSSYDFQQAERYKENLRRAPGVNGKVLAMLQEHGASVIEVQHAVRRLLQKIAVEYNVVASKRVRDAQLDDILCCLMS
;
A
#
# COMPACT_ATOMS: atom_id res chain seq x y z
N LYS A 1 7.61 43.46 32.02
CA LYS A 1 6.59 44.54 31.96
C LYS A 1 5.42 44.07 31.06
N LYS A 2 4.31 44.83 30.99
CA LYS A 2 2.96 44.45 30.50
C LYS A 2 2.85 43.89 29.06
N LYS A 3 1.73 43.20 28.78
CA LYS A 3 1.22 42.74 27.46
C LYS A 3 0.68 43.90 26.57
N LYS A 4 0.68 43.68 25.24
CA LYS A 4 -0.33 44.04 24.21
C LYS A 4 -0.24 42.99 23.09
N SER A 5 -1.24 42.50 22.33
CA SER A 5 -2.73 42.62 22.25
C SER A 5 -3.38 43.79 21.47
N GLN A 6 -3.49 43.63 20.14
CA GLN A 6 -4.47 44.17 19.16
C GLN A 6 -4.31 43.31 17.86
N LEU A 7 -5.28 42.84 17.06
CA LEU A 7 -6.68 43.20 16.71
C LEU A 7 -6.80 44.53 15.93
N ALA A 8 -7.45 44.65 14.75
CA ALA A 8 -8.22 43.69 13.91
C ALA A 8 -7.82 43.87 12.39
N SER A 9 -8.56 43.61 11.29
CA SER A 9 -9.97 43.26 11.00
C SER A 9 -10.16 42.61 9.59
N ALA A 10 -11.41 42.45 9.12
CA ALA A 10 -11.83 42.05 7.75
C ALA A 10 -12.12 43.31 6.85
N ALA A 11 -12.61 43.29 5.59
CA ALA A 11 -13.46 42.34 4.85
C ALA A 11 -13.54 42.57 3.30
N THR A 12 -14.09 41.57 2.58
CA THR A 12 -14.92 41.59 1.33
C THR A 12 -14.72 42.61 0.18
N PHE A 13 -14.61 42.11 -1.08
CA PHE A 13 -15.62 42.35 -2.16
C PHE A 13 -15.50 41.39 -3.37
N THR A 14 -16.55 41.26 -4.19
CA THR A 14 -16.71 40.54 -5.50
C THR A 14 -17.88 41.18 -6.28
N PRO A 15 -18.30 40.80 -7.52
CA PRO A 15 -17.70 40.01 -8.61
C PRO A 15 -17.75 40.74 -10.02
N ASN A 16 -17.39 40.04 -11.10
CA ASN A 16 -17.91 40.17 -12.49
C ASN A 16 -17.41 38.94 -13.31
N VAL A 17 -18.11 38.21 -14.21
CA VAL A 17 -19.38 38.31 -14.98
C VAL A 17 -19.22 38.82 -16.44
N ALA A 18 -19.94 38.14 -17.37
CA ALA A 18 -19.94 38.22 -18.85
C ALA A 18 -18.71 37.61 -19.57
N GLY A 19 -18.83 36.97 -20.75
CA GLY A 19 -20.03 36.71 -21.58
C GLY A 19 -19.77 35.74 -22.76
N ASP A 20 -20.78 35.57 -23.62
CA ASP A 20 -20.79 34.99 -25.00
C ASP A 20 -20.57 33.45 -25.12
N GLU A 21 -21.55 32.61 -25.49
CA GLU A 21 -22.24 32.37 -26.80
C GLU A 21 -21.50 31.38 -27.74
N GLU A 22 -22.12 30.57 -28.62
CA GLU A 22 -23.35 29.73 -28.57
C GLU A 22 -23.33 28.76 -29.80
N LYS A 23 -24.22 27.74 -29.82
CA LYS A 23 -24.64 26.91 -30.99
C LYS A 23 -23.62 25.99 -31.70
N GLY A 24 -24.11 24.83 -32.14
CA GLY A 24 -23.32 23.78 -32.82
C GLY A 24 -24.07 22.46 -33.00
N THR A 25 -25.20 22.49 -33.72
CA THR A 25 -26.12 21.35 -33.96
C THR A 25 -25.49 20.16 -34.70
N GLY A 26 -25.86 18.92 -34.33
CA GLY A 26 -25.57 17.73 -35.13
C GLY A 26 -26.29 16.45 -34.65
N THR A 27 -27.24 15.92 -35.44
CA THR A 27 -28.05 14.75 -35.08
C THR A 27 -27.82 13.55 -36.02
N ALA A 28 -27.15 12.51 -35.51
CA ALA A 28 -27.22 11.11 -35.96
C ALA A 28 -26.64 10.20 -34.85
N GLY A 29 -27.06 8.95 -34.64
CA GLY A 29 -28.16 8.23 -35.30
C GLY A 29 -27.79 6.87 -35.91
N ALA A 30 -27.16 5.94 -35.18
CA ALA A 30 -27.08 4.53 -35.58
C ALA A 30 -26.59 3.58 -34.45
N ALA A 31 -26.88 2.28 -34.64
CA ALA A 31 -26.11 1.10 -34.19
C ALA A 31 -25.84 0.89 -32.68
N PHE A 32 -26.77 0.16 -32.06
CA PHE A 32 -26.51 -0.67 -30.87
C PHE A 32 -25.53 -1.81 -31.25
N ILE A 33 -24.35 -1.89 -30.62
CA ILE A 33 -23.49 -3.09 -30.65
C ILE A 33 -23.00 -3.38 -29.22
N THR A 34 -23.52 -4.46 -28.63
CA THR A 34 -23.06 -5.01 -27.35
C THR A 34 -21.84 -5.89 -27.58
N ALA A 35 -20.64 -5.31 -27.48
CA ALA A 35 -19.40 -6.07 -27.46
C ALA A 35 -19.09 -6.54 -26.03
N ASN A 36 -19.34 -7.82 -25.73
CA ASN A 36 -18.86 -8.46 -24.51
C ASN A 36 -17.34 -8.61 -24.59
N ASN A 37 -16.61 -7.65 -24.06
CA ASN A 37 -15.16 -7.75 -23.86
C ASN A 37 -14.86 -8.43 -22.51
N ASP A 38 -15.21 -9.70 -22.40
CA ASP A 38 -14.64 -10.56 -21.37
C ASP A 38 -13.12 -10.66 -21.60
N PRO A 39 -12.28 -10.45 -20.57
CA PRO A 39 -10.83 -10.58 -20.74
C PRO A 39 -10.46 -12.04 -21.06
N PRO A 40 -9.45 -12.29 -21.91
CA PRO A 40 -9.08 -13.65 -22.27
C PRO A 40 -8.58 -14.41 -21.03
N ASP A 41 -9.18 -15.57 -20.78
CA ASP A 41 -8.76 -16.49 -19.72
C ASP A 41 -7.26 -16.82 -19.86
N LEU A 42 -6.50 -16.68 -18.77
CA LEU A 42 -5.14 -17.20 -18.72
C LEU A 42 -5.19 -18.73 -18.70
N VAL A 43 -5.11 -19.33 -19.89
CA VAL A 43 -4.97 -20.78 -20.08
C VAL A 43 -3.70 -21.26 -19.38
N LYS A 44 -3.86 -21.73 -18.14
CA LYS A 44 -2.80 -22.45 -17.43
C LYS A 44 -2.59 -23.81 -18.13
N PRO A 45 -1.33 -24.25 -18.33
CA PRO A 45 -1.07 -25.52 -19.02
C PRO A 45 -1.62 -26.69 -18.22
N VAL A 46 -2.41 -27.55 -18.88
CA VAL A 46 -2.89 -28.81 -18.31
C VAL A 46 -1.79 -29.85 -18.42
N SER A 47 -1.10 -30.12 -17.32
CA SER A 47 -0.16 -31.23 -17.18
C SER A 47 -0.90 -32.51 -16.81
N LEU A 48 -0.85 -33.54 -17.66
CA LEU A 48 -1.36 -34.88 -17.36
C LEU A 48 -0.21 -35.87 -17.15
N THR A 49 -0.42 -36.79 -16.20
CA THR A 49 0.46 -37.91 -15.81
C THR A 49 1.77 -37.54 -15.11
N GLY A 50 2.16 -38.35 -14.12
CA GLY A 50 3.40 -38.20 -13.33
C GLY A 50 3.17 -38.46 -11.84
N ASP A 51 3.36 -39.71 -11.41
CA ASP A 51 3.57 -40.03 -9.98
C ASP A 51 5.00 -39.62 -9.58
N GLY A 52 5.18 -39.22 -8.32
CA GLY A 52 6.43 -38.67 -7.78
C GLY A 52 6.26 -37.29 -7.17
N SER A 53 6.43 -37.21 -5.84
CA SER A 53 6.24 -35.99 -5.03
C SER A 53 7.33 -34.93 -5.29
N SER A 54 7.16 -34.18 -6.38
CA SER A 54 7.95 -32.99 -6.69
C SER A 54 7.27 -31.75 -6.10
N ARG A 55 7.86 -31.17 -5.04
CA ARG A 55 7.50 -29.80 -4.62
C ARG A 55 7.79 -28.86 -5.80
N GLN A 56 6.76 -28.30 -6.42
CA GLN A 56 6.95 -27.23 -7.41
C GLN A 56 7.65 -26.07 -6.70
N ALA A 57 8.77 -25.59 -7.28
CA ALA A 57 9.50 -24.46 -6.73
C ALA A 57 8.60 -23.22 -6.73
N SER A 58 8.57 -22.49 -5.61
CA SER A 58 7.78 -21.26 -5.53
C SER A 58 8.29 -20.22 -6.53
N PRO A 59 7.41 -19.49 -7.24
CA PRO A 59 7.81 -18.35 -8.05
C PRO A 59 8.25 -17.15 -7.19
N TYR A 60 7.92 -17.15 -5.89
CA TYR A 60 8.27 -16.11 -4.93
C TYR A 60 9.59 -16.44 -4.22
N GLN A 61 10.44 -15.44 -4.03
CA GLN A 61 11.67 -15.57 -3.22
C GLN A 61 11.45 -15.22 -1.74
N HIS A 62 10.41 -14.43 -1.42
CA HIS A 62 10.14 -13.96 -0.07
C HIS A 62 8.75 -14.39 0.39
N VAL A 63 8.64 -14.78 1.66
CA VAL A 63 7.34 -15.08 2.29
C VAL A 63 6.50 -13.80 2.48
N ALA A 64 7.17 -12.67 2.68
CA ALA A 64 6.56 -11.34 2.72
C ALA A 64 7.57 -10.21 2.44
N PHE A 65 7.12 -9.16 1.75
CA PHE A 65 7.76 -7.84 1.73
C PHE A 65 7.27 -7.02 2.93
N LEU A 66 8.15 -6.35 3.69
CA LEU A 66 7.75 -5.53 4.85
C LEU A 66 7.92 -4.04 4.56
N SER A 67 6.83 -3.44 4.09
CA SER A 67 6.72 -2.02 3.73
C SER A 67 6.46 -1.16 4.96
N HIS A 68 7.22 -0.07 5.11
CA HIS A 68 7.14 0.78 6.30
C HIS A 68 7.61 2.22 6.05
N CYS A 69 7.11 3.17 6.84
CA CYS A 69 7.70 4.51 6.87
C CYS A 69 9.01 4.47 7.68
N LYS A 70 10.18 4.41 7.01
CA LYS A 70 11.52 4.40 7.64
C LYS A 70 11.74 5.48 8.72
N ARG A 71 11.06 6.64 8.61
CA ARG A 71 11.10 7.73 9.60
C ARG A 71 10.29 7.43 10.87
N ASP A 72 9.13 6.81 10.74
CA ASP A 72 8.15 6.67 11.84
C ASP A 72 8.27 5.32 12.54
N ALA A 73 8.63 4.28 11.77
CA ALA A 73 8.45 2.88 12.11
C ALA A 73 9.69 2.01 11.86
N GLY A 74 10.84 2.54 11.40
CA GLY A 74 12.01 1.74 11.01
C GLY A 74 12.46 0.70 12.05
N THR A 75 12.66 1.12 13.30
CA THR A 75 13.03 0.22 14.41
C THR A 75 11.95 -0.83 14.70
N ALA A 76 10.67 -0.46 14.58
CA ALA A 76 9.55 -1.36 14.83
C ALA A 76 9.31 -2.36 13.68
N ALA A 77 9.59 -1.96 12.44
CA ALA A 77 9.56 -2.79 11.24
C ALA A 77 10.68 -3.85 11.28
N LEU A 78 11.89 -3.44 11.66
CA LEU A 78 13.01 -4.37 11.90
C LEU A 78 12.68 -5.36 13.04
N HIS A 79 12.15 -4.87 14.15
CA HIS A 79 11.71 -5.72 15.25
C HIS A 79 10.59 -6.70 14.83
N LEU A 80 9.63 -6.26 14.01
CA LEU A 80 8.55 -7.11 13.48
C LEU A 80 9.11 -8.19 12.54
N LYS A 81 10.07 -7.85 11.66
CA LYS A 81 10.82 -8.83 10.83
C LYS A 81 11.53 -9.87 11.70
N GLU A 82 12.22 -9.44 12.77
CA GLU A 82 12.85 -10.37 13.71
C GLU A 82 11.84 -11.30 14.39
N VAL A 83 10.76 -10.78 14.96
CA VAL A 83 9.82 -11.62 15.73
C VAL A 83 9.01 -12.55 14.83
N LEU A 84 8.55 -12.13 13.65
CA LEU A 84 7.85 -13.01 12.71
C LEU A 84 8.77 -14.15 12.21
N THR A 85 10.05 -13.87 12.01
CA THR A 85 11.05 -14.90 11.66
C THR A 85 11.26 -15.88 12.83
N LYS A 86 11.38 -15.37 14.07
CA LYS A 86 11.51 -16.20 15.28
C LYS A 86 10.23 -17.00 15.62
N HIS A 87 9.06 -16.47 15.25
CA HIS A 87 7.73 -17.09 15.37
C HIS A 87 7.41 -18.04 14.21
N GLY A 88 8.35 -18.26 13.28
CA GLY A 88 8.30 -19.35 12.30
C GLY A 88 7.71 -19.01 10.92
N LEU A 89 7.48 -17.74 10.58
CA LEU A 89 6.94 -17.35 9.27
C LEU A 89 7.73 -17.95 8.11
N ASN A 90 9.07 -17.90 8.16
CA ASN A 90 9.97 -18.44 7.13
C ASN A 90 10.05 -19.97 7.08
N LYS A 91 9.33 -20.68 7.98
CA LYS A 91 9.24 -22.14 8.06
C LYS A 91 7.80 -22.64 7.95
N CYS A 92 6.85 -21.76 7.65
CA CYS A 92 5.43 -22.09 7.62
C CYS A 92 5.08 -22.77 6.30
N GLU A 93 5.05 -24.11 6.27
CA GLU A 93 4.78 -24.89 5.03
C GLU A 93 3.45 -24.50 4.35
N LYS A 94 2.46 -24.04 5.12
CA LYS A 94 1.18 -23.52 4.60
C LYS A 94 1.33 -22.31 3.67
N LEU A 95 2.45 -21.57 3.74
CA LEU A 95 2.73 -20.49 2.81
C LEU A 95 3.16 -21.00 1.43
N GLY A 96 3.57 -22.27 1.29
CA GLY A 96 4.02 -22.84 0.01
C GLY A 96 5.24 -22.11 -0.59
N THR A 97 6.02 -21.44 0.26
CA THR A 97 7.20 -20.65 -0.12
C THR A 97 8.14 -20.68 1.07
N GLU A 98 9.38 -21.13 0.83
CA GLU A 98 10.47 -21.05 1.80
C GLU A 98 11.30 -19.82 1.41
N GLY A 99 11.46 -18.85 2.33
CA GLY A 99 12.05 -17.55 2.00
C GLY A 99 12.13 -16.60 3.19
N ALA A 100 12.86 -15.51 3.03
CA ALA A 100 13.03 -14.49 4.06
C ALA A 100 11.86 -13.48 4.09
N ILE A 101 11.83 -12.63 5.11
CA ILE A 101 11.08 -11.36 5.08
C ILE A 101 11.98 -10.31 4.46
N PHE A 102 11.58 -9.77 3.30
CA PHE A 102 12.26 -8.63 2.69
C PHE A 102 11.94 -7.33 3.44
N LEU A 103 12.88 -6.38 3.50
CA LEU A 103 12.71 -5.11 4.21
C LEU A 103 13.41 -3.96 3.47
N ASP A 104 12.67 -2.87 3.20
CA ASP A 104 13.13 -1.61 2.54
C ASP A 104 14.39 -0.96 3.16
N SER A 105 14.81 -1.35 4.37
CA SER A 105 16.04 -0.84 4.96
C SER A 105 17.33 -1.46 4.43
N ASP A 106 17.26 -2.63 3.80
CA ASP A 106 18.40 -3.55 3.64
C ASP A 106 19.13 -3.31 2.30
N ASP A 107 19.67 -2.09 2.14
CA ASP A 107 20.51 -1.60 1.03
C ASP A 107 19.86 -1.42 -0.38
N LEU A 108 18.75 -0.68 -0.48
CA LEU A 108 18.25 -0.20 -1.78
C LEU A 108 18.46 1.30 -2.03
N HIS A 109 19.22 1.56 -3.09
CA HIS A 109 19.38 2.87 -3.75
C HIS A 109 18.67 2.93 -5.12
N ASP A 110 18.18 1.79 -5.63
CA ASP A 110 17.48 1.66 -6.91
C ASP A 110 16.01 1.27 -6.65
N LEU A 111 15.11 2.16 -7.05
CA LEU A 111 13.66 2.01 -6.88
C LEU A 111 13.08 0.95 -7.83
N SER A 112 13.75 0.62 -8.94
CA SER A 112 13.38 -0.46 -9.86
C SER A 112 13.49 -1.82 -9.17
N GLN A 113 14.60 -2.02 -8.43
CA GLN A 113 14.83 -3.23 -7.64
C GLN A 113 13.79 -3.36 -6.52
N LEU A 114 13.45 -2.27 -5.83
CA LEU A 114 12.45 -2.29 -4.74
C LEU A 114 11.10 -2.84 -5.21
N LEU A 115 10.66 -2.42 -6.40
CA LEU A 115 9.40 -2.86 -6.98
C LEU A 115 9.43 -4.30 -7.50
N HIS A 116 10.60 -4.79 -7.93
CA HIS A 116 10.82 -6.18 -8.28
C HIS A 116 10.81 -7.09 -7.03
N GLU A 117 11.38 -6.66 -5.90
CA GLU A 117 11.30 -7.42 -4.63
C GLU A 117 9.87 -7.46 -4.06
N VAL A 118 9.02 -6.46 -4.33
CA VAL A 118 7.58 -6.53 -4.08
C VAL A 118 6.91 -7.61 -4.95
N GLU A 119 7.19 -7.66 -6.26
CA GLU A 119 6.64 -8.69 -7.17
C GLU A 119 7.06 -10.12 -6.78
N ARG A 120 8.27 -10.27 -6.23
CA ARG A 120 8.85 -11.56 -5.82
C ARG A 120 8.44 -12.00 -4.41
N SER A 121 7.57 -11.25 -3.76
CA SER A 121 7.07 -11.55 -2.42
C SER A 121 5.64 -12.09 -2.49
N LYS A 122 5.38 -13.25 -1.88
CA LYS A 122 4.02 -13.83 -1.86
C LYS A 122 3.00 -12.91 -1.18
N ASN A 123 3.45 -12.22 -0.12
CA ASN A 123 2.65 -11.29 0.67
C ASN A 123 3.35 -9.92 0.80
N MET A 124 2.61 -8.91 1.23
CA MET A 124 3.13 -7.60 1.61
C MET A 124 2.57 -7.20 2.98
N ILE A 125 3.43 -7.09 3.99
CA ILE A 125 3.10 -6.55 5.30
C ILE A 125 3.24 -5.03 5.23
N VAL A 126 2.15 -4.31 5.52
CA VAL A 126 2.08 -2.84 5.48
C VAL A 126 2.05 -2.28 6.90
N VAL A 127 3.15 -1.69 7.37
CA VAL A 127 3.25 -1.13 8.72
C VAL A 127 2.61 0.26 8.79
N LEU A 128 1.33 0.28 9.15
CA LEU A 128 0.51 1.48 9.25
C LEU A 128 1.06 2.41 10.36
N SER A 129 1.64 3.51 9.90
CA SER A 129 2.31 4.54 10.70
C SER A 129 1.94 5.93 10.15
N LYS A 130 1.97 6.98 11.00
CA LYS A 130 1.35 8.29 10.71
C LYS A 130 1.59 8.84 9.30
N ASN A 131 2.83 8.80 8.82
CA ASN A 131 3.24 9.38 7.54
C ASN A 131 3.39 8.32 6.42
N TYR A 132 2.92 7.08 6.61
CA TYR A 132 3.04 5.98 5.64
C TYR A 132 2.54 6.38 4.24
N LEU A 133 1.31 6.89 4.14
CA LEU A 133 0.76 7.34 2.85
C LEU A 133 1.40 8.62 2.30
N SER A 134 2.14 9.38 3.12
CA SER A 134 2.89 10.56 2.68
C SER A 134 4.27 10.21 2.11
N ARG A 135 4.67 8.93 2.11
CA ARG A 135 5.95 8.45 1.59
C ARG A 135 5.78 8.01 0.12
N PRO A 136 6.49 8.65 -0.85
CA PRO A 136 6.39 8.27 -2.26
C PRO A 136 6.71 6.79 -2.52
N TRP A 137 7.71 6.25 -1.82
CA TRP A 137 8.13 4.86 -1.97
C TRP A 137 7.03 3.90 -1.49
N CYS A 138 6.45 4.14 -0.31
CA CYS A 138 5.34 3.34 0.22
C CYS A 138 4.08 3.40 -0.68
N LEU A 139 3.83 4.53 -1.35
CA LEU A 139 2.77 4.62 -2.37
C LEU A 139 3.07 3.77 -3.62
N LEU A 140 4.33 3.71 -4.06
CA LEU A 140 4.76 2.87 -5.17
C LEU A 140 4.73 1.38 -4.83
N GLU A 141 5.30 0.98 -3.69
CA GLU A 141 5.25 -0.39 -3.16
C GLU A 141 3.79 -0.88 -3.10
N LEU A 142 2.88 -0.05 -2.57
CA LEU A 142 1.47 -0.39 -2.41
C LEU A 142 0.74 -0.54 -3.76
N TRP A 143 1.00 0.37 -4.70
CA TRP A 143 0.48 0.25 -6.08
C TRP A 143 1.00 -1.01 -6.77
N LYS A 144 2.31 -1.26 -6.68
CA LYS A 144 3.00 -2.39 -7.29
C LYS A 144 2.46 -3.71 -6.76
N ALA A 145 2.35 -3.87 -5.44
CA ALA A 145 1.74 -5.04 -4.81
C ALA A 145 0.30 -5.28 -5.27
N PHE A 146 -0.55 -4.23 -5.30
CA PHE A 146 -1.93 -4.35 -5.77
C PHE A 146 -2.08 -4.62 -7.27
N SER A 147 -1.07 -4.27 -8.07
CA SER A 147 -1.03 -4.53 -9.53
C SER A 147 -0.48 -5.92 -9.85
N ALA A 148 0.47 -6.41 -9.05
CA ALA A 148 1.05 -7.76 -9.15
C ALA A 148 0.19 -8.84 -8.45
N GLY A 149 -0.90 -8.47 -7.78
CA GLY A 149 -1.80 -9.40 -7.10
C GLY A 149 -1.30 -9.92 -5.74
N VAL A 150 -0.27 -9.29 -5.17
CA VAL A 150 0.33 -9.68 -3.88
C VAL A 150 -0.67 -9.52 -2.73
N ASN A 151 -0.75 -10.50 -1.83
CA ASN A 151 -1.64 -10.41 -0.66
C ASN A 151 -1.11 -9.39 0.36
N ILE A 152 -1.81 -8.26 0.49
CA ILE A 152 -1.46 -7.19 1.42
C ILE A 152 -2.09 -7.43 2.80
N VAL A 153 -1.30 -7.41 3.86
CA VAL A 153 -1.74 -7.49 5.27
C VAL A 153 -1.38 -6.17 5.97
N PRO A 154 -2.35 -5.29 6.28
CA PRO A 154 -2.08 -4.08 7.05
C PRO A 154 -1.87 -4.41 8.52
N VAL A 155 -0.79 -3.89 9.11
CA VAL A 155 -0.46 -4.03 10.53
C VAL A 155 -0.48 -2.66 11.19
N LEU A 156 -1.42 -2.46 12.11
CA LEU A 156 -1.50 -1.25 12.94
C LEU A 156 -0.52 -1.35 14.11
N LEU A 157 0.57 -0.58 14.03
CA LEU A 157 1.59 -0.57 15.08
C LEU A 157 1.10 0.22 16.31
N LYS A 158 1.14 -0.42 17.49
CA LYS A 158 0.96 0.22 18.79
C LYS A 158 2.31 0.30 19.53
N GLN A 159 2.81 1.52 19.71
CA GLN A 159 4.06 1.81 20.43
C GLN A 159 3.88 3.08 21.27
N ALA A 160 4.25 3.02 22.54
CA ALA A 160 4.14 4.16 23.45
C ALA A 160 5.01 5.34 22.97
N GLY A 161 4.47 6.57 23.05
CA GLY A 161 5.16 7.80 22.66
C GLY A 161 5.27 8.05 21.14
N HIS A 162 4.91 7.09 20.29
CA HIS A 162 4.91 7.27 18.83
C HIS A 162 3.50 7.65 18.34
N SER A 163 3.43 8.47 17.29
CA SER A 163 2.15 8.84 16.68
C SER A 163 1.59 7.69 15.84
N SER A 164 0.41 7.20 16.20
CA SER A 164 -0.32 6.14 15.51
C SER A 164 -0.65 6.50 14.06
N TYR A 165 -1.10 5.51 13.29
CA TYR A 165 -1.76 5.75 12.00
C TYR A 165 -2.96 6.70 12.16
N ASP A 166 -3.17 7.54 11.16
CA ASP A 166 -4.16 8.61 11.15
C ASP A 166 -5.18 8.33 10.03
N PHE A 167 -6.22 7.56 10.36
CA PHE A 167 -7.25 7.15 9.41
C PHE A 167 -8.01 8.36 8.82
N GLN A 168 -8.19 9.44 9.58
CA GLN A 168 -8.87 10.66 9.09
C GLN A 168 -8.01 11.42 8.08
N GLN A 169 -6.68 11.40 8.24
CA GLN A 169 -5.77 11.90 7.21
C GLN A 169 -5.69 10.96 6.01
N ALA A 170 -5.71 9.64 6.24
CA ALA A 170 -5.66 8.62 5.18
C ALA A 170 -6.82 8.78 4.17
N GLU A 171 -8.00 9.15 4.63
CA GLU A 171 -9.17 9.49 3.79
C GLU A 171 -8.86 10.57 2.74
N ARG A 172 -7.99 11.54 3.02
CA ARG A 172 -7.62 12.59 2.04
C ARG A 172 -6.87 12.01 0.82
N TYR A 173 -6.08 10.96 1.04
CA TYR A 173 -5.42 10.22 -0.04
C TYR A 173 -6.43 9.34 -0.81
N LYS A 174 -7.49 8.86 -0.13
CA LYS A 174 -8.62 8.13 -0.74
C LYS A 174 -9.48 9.03 -1.63
N GLU A 175 -9.70 10.28 -1.21
CA GLU A 175 -10.50 11.31 -1.89
C GLU A 175 -9.77 11.96 -3.07
N ASN A 176 -8.56 12.48 -2.86
CA ASN A 176 -7.78 13.19 -3.89
C ASN A 176 -6.28 13.12 -3.61
N LEU A 177 -5.60 12.14 -4.20
CA LEU A 177 -4.15 11.93 -3.99
C LEU A 177 -3.31 13.15 -4.40
N ARG A 178 -3.72 13.91 -5.44
CA ARG A 178 -3.01 15.13 -5.88
C ARG A 178 -3.07 16.28 -4.86
N ARG A 179 -3.97 16.23 -3.88
CA ARG A 179 -4.14 17.24 -2.82
C ARG A 179 -3.86 16.68 -1.42
N ALA A 180 -3.40 15.43 -1.32
CA ALA A 180 -3.14 14.78 -0.05
C ALA A 180 -1.83 15.30 0.59
N PRO A 181 -1.69 15.26 1.94
CA PRO A 181 -0.49 15.74 2.62
C PRO A 181 0.80 15.08 2.10
N GLY A 182 1.87 15.87 1.98
CA GLY A 182 3.18 15.40 1.47
C GLY A 182 3.25 15.19 -0.05
N VAL A 183 2.14 14.86 -0.71
CA VAL A 183 2.09 14.71 -2.18
C VAL A 183 2.23 16.07 -2.85
N ASN A 184 3.22 16.17 -3.74
CA ASN A 184 3.54 17.38 -4.49
C ASN A 184 4.06 17.02 -5.89
N GLY A 185 4.37 18.01 -6.74
CA GLY A 185 4.79 17.78 -8.12
C GLY A 185 5.97 16.80 -8.28
N LYS A 186 6.95 16.80 -7.36
CA LYS A 186 8.08 15.84 -7.40
C LYS A 186 7.64 14.42 -7.08
N VAL A 187 6.68 14.26 -6.18
CA VAL A 187 6.08 12.95 -5.85
C VAL A 187 5.30 12.43 -7.06
N LEU A 188 4.45 13.26 -7.67
CA LEU A 188 3.66 12.87 -8.83
C LEU A 188 4.53 12.50 -10.04
N ALA A 189 5.66 13.20 -10.23
CA ALA A 189 6.65 12.85 -11.25
C ALA A 189 7.32 11.49 -10.98
N MET A 190 7.79 11.25 -9.74
CA MET A 190 8.37 9.96 -9.33
C MET A 190 7.39 8.79 -9.51
N LEU A 191 6.10 8.99 -9.23
CA LEU A 191 5.06 7.97 -9.49
C LEU A 191 5.01 7.63 -11.00
N GLN A 192 4.89 8.66 -11.84
CA GLN A 192 4.77 8.50 -13.29
C GLN A 192 6.03 7.92 -13.95
N GLU A 193 7.22 8.28 -13.46
CA GLU A 193 8.52 7.76 -13.88
C GLU A 193 8.61 6.23 -13.73
N HIS A 194 7.98 5.67 -12.70
CA HIS A 194 7.94 4.24 -12.41
C HIS A 194 6.66 3.55 -12.95
N GLY A 195 5.97 4.20 -13.90
CA GLY A 195 4.78 3.68 -14.56
C GLY A 195 3.48 3.75 -13.74
N ALA A 196 3.51 4.30 -12.53
CA ALA A 196 2.35 4.33 -11.64
C ALA A 196 1.51 5.59 -11.88
N SER A 197 0.32 5.46 -12.51
CA SER A 197 -0.55 6.63 -12.64
C SER A 197 -1.15 7.03 -11.28
N VAL A 198 -1.39 8.33 -11.12
CA VAL A 198 -1.99 8.90 -9.90
C VAL A 198 -3.35 8.27 -9.58
N ILE A 199 -4.09 7.80 -10.59
CA ILE A 199 -5.40 7.16 -10.43
C ILE A 199 -5.24 5.75 -9.86
N GLU A 200 -4.29 4.95 -10.37
CA GLU A 200 -4.03 3.60 -9.87
C GLU A 200 -3.46 3.61 -8.45
N VAL A 201 -2.53 4.53 -8.15
CA VAL A 201 -2.01 4.72 -6.78
C VAL A 201 -3.15 5.14 -5.83
N GLN A 202 -4.08 5.98 -6.28
CA GLN A 202 -5.27 6.34 -5.49
C GLN A 202 -6.24 5.15 -5.32
N HIS A 203 -6.35 4.25 -6.31
CA HIS A 203 -7.08 2.98 -6.16
C HIS A 203 -6.38 1.99 -5.22
N ALA A 204 -5.05 1.95 -5.22
CA ALA A 204 -4.26 1.17 -4.26
C ALA A 204 -4.51 1.64 -2.82
N VAL A 205 -4.53 2.97 -2.56
CA VAL A 205 -4.92 3.51 -1.25
C VAL A 205 -6.36 3.17 -0.87
N ARG A 206 -7.32 3.25 -1.81
CA ARG A 206 -8.70 2.82 -1.59
C ARG A 206 -8.80 1.36 -1.16
N ARG A 207 -8.11 0.45 -1.86
CA ARG A 207 -8.08 -0.99 -1.54
C ARG A 207 -7.38 -1.29 -0.22
N LEU A 208 -6.34 -0.53 0.16
CA LEU A 208 -5.69 -0.65 1.47
C LEU A 208 -6.65 -0.31 2.61
N LEU A 209 -7.38 0.80 2.49
CA LEU A 209 -8.34 1.27 3.52
C LEU A 209 -9.61 0.40 3.62
N GLN A 210 -9.81 -0.54 2.70
CA GLN A 210 -10.86 -1.55 2.75
C GLN A 210 -10.42 -2.86 3.41
N LYS A 211 -9.10 -3.06 3.65
CA LYS A 211 -8.59 -4.23 4.36
C LYS A 211 -8.60 -3.99 5.87
N ILE A 212 -9.05 -5.00 6.62
CA ILE A 212 -8.97 -5.00 8.09
C ILE A 212 -7.50 -5.04 8.48
N ALA A 213 -7.08 -4.10 9.33
CA ALA A 213 -5.73 -4.07 9.89
C ALA A 213 -5.67 -4.92 11.15
N VAL A 214 -4.69 -5.83 11.24
CA VAL A 214 -4.36 -6.55 12.47
C VAL A 214 -3.44 -5.68 13.35
N GLU A 215 -3.48 -5.83 14.66
CA GLU A 215 -2.69 -5.00 15.57
C GLU A 215 -1.37 -5.67 15.96
N TYR A 216 -0.29 -4.90 16.08
CA TYR A 216 0.94 -5.36 16.73
C TYR A 216 1.42 -4.35 17.78
N ASN A 217 1.44 -4.76 19.05
CA ASN A 217 1.80 -3.91 20.18
C ASN A 217 3.18 -4.30 20.75
N VAL A 218 4.20 -3.52 20.41
CA VAL A 218 5.60 -3.83 20.79
C VAL A 218 5.81 -3.87 22.31
N VAL A 219 5.06 -3.08 23.09
CA VAL A 219 5.18 -3.00 24.55
C VAL A 219 4.23 -3.94 25.32
N ALA A 220 3.44 -4.77 24.63
CA ALA A 220 2.55 -5.72 25.30
C ALA A 220 3.29 -6.88 26.00
N SER A 221 2.58 -7.68 26.79
CA SER A 221 3.14 -8.92 27.35
C SER A 221 3.43 -9.94 26.24
N LYS A 222 4.36 -10.88 26.49
CA LYS A 222 4.73 -11.90 25.47
C LYS A 222 3.50 -12.61 24.91
N ARG A 223 2.61 -13.10 25.78
CA ARG A 223 1.38 -13.81 25.40
C ARG A 223 0.45 -13.00 24.48
N VAL A 224 0.39 -11.67 24.64
CA VAL A 224 -0.41 -10.81 23.76
C VAL A 224 0.30 -10.61 22.42
N ARG A 225 1.62 -10.41 22.40
CA ARG A 225 2.38 -10.34 21.14
C ARG A 225 2.36 -11.66 20.38
N ASP A 226 2.46 -12.80 21.06
CA ASP A 226 2.40 -14.13 20.44
C ASP A 226 1.09 -14.30 19.67
N ALA A 227 -0.05 -14.01 20.31
CA ALA A 227 -1.37 -14.06 19.65
C ALA A 227 -1.50 -13.05 18.50
N GLN A 228 -0.98 -11.83 18.64
CA GLN A 228 -0.94 -10.84 17.55
C GLN A 228 -0.07 -11.29 16.37
N LEU A 229 1.00 -12.06 16.62
CA LEU A 229 1.79 -12.68 15.56
C LEU A 229 1.03 -13.83 14.91
N ASP A 230 0.29 -14.64 15.68
CA ASP A 230 -0.61 -15.68 15.14
C ASP A 230 -1.71 -15.07 14.24
N ASP A 231 -2.31 -13.94 14.62
CA ASP A 231 -3.28 -13.19 13.79
C ASP A 231 -2.66 -12.74 12.45
N ILE A 232 -1.43 -12.20 12.50
CA ILE A 232 -0.65 -11.81 11.30
C ILE A 232 -0.37 -13.05 10.44
N LEU A 233 0.06 -14.17 11.04
CA LEU A 233 0.30 -15.43 10.31
C LEU A 233 -0.99 -15.91 9.61
N CYS A 234 -2.13 -15.86 10.28
CA CYS A 234 -3.41 -16.26 9.69
C CYS A 234 -3.77 -15.43 8.45
N CYS A 235 -3.56 -14.12 8.48
CA CYS A 235 -3.80 -13.25 7.33
C CYS A 235 -2.82 -13.45 6.16
N LEU A 236 -1.62 -13.97 6.43
CA LEU A 236 -0.60 -14.30 5.42
C LEU A 236 -0.79 -15.71 4.80
N MET A 237 -1.60 -16.55 5.44
CA MET A 237 -2.02 -17.88 4.96
C MET A 237 -3.39 -17.89 4.26
N SER A 238 -4.05 -16.72 4.17
CA SER A 238 -5.38 -16.54 3.55
C SER A 238 -5.28 -16.23 2.05
#